data_AF-A0A2V8N956-F1
#
_entry.id   AF-A0A2V8N956-F1
#
_cell.length_a   1.000
_cell.length_b   1.000
_cell.length_c   1.000
_cell.angle_alpha   90.00
_cell.angle_beta   90.00
_cell.angle_gamma   90.00
#
_symmetry.space_group_name_H-M   'P 1'
#
loop_
_entity.id
_entity.type
_entity.pdbx_description
1 polymer ?
#
loop_
_entity_poly.entity_id
_entity_poly.type
_entity_poly.pdbx_seq_one_letter_code
_entity_poly.pdbx_strand_id
1 'polypeptide(L)'
;LPHLVGRGRALEIVLGANDFDGDTAERYGYVNRALPDAELDGFVDALARRIASFDGRAITAAKNLINQVSLPSADRLLDALNSFQTALTWPETGQRIQALLKRGLQQDGDFEKRWPALLGTPPEDTI
;
A
#
# COMPACT_ATOMS: atom_id res chain seq x y z
N LEU A 1 -5.75 -1.11 5.99
CA LEU A 1 -6.41 -1.97 4.98
C LEU A 1 -7.78 -2.49 5.41
N PRO A 2 -7.96 -3.24 6.52
CA PRO A 2 -9.25 -3.90 6.81
C PRO A 2 -10.44 -2.94 6.96
N HIS A 3 -10.24 -1.72 7.44
CA HIS A 3 -11.28 -0.69 7.53
C HIS A 3 -11.76 -0.16 6.16
N LEU A 4 -10.94 -0.32 5.11
CA LEU A 4 -11.26 0.14 3.75
C LEU A 4 -11.83 -1.00 2.90
N VAL A 5 -11.11 -2.13 2.87
CA VAL A 5 -11.41 -3.23 1.94
C VAL A 5 -12.11 -4.42 2.59
N GLY A 6 -12.34 -4.39 3.91
CA GLY A 6 -12.83 -5.52 4.69
C GLY A 6 -11.75 -6.56 5.01
N ARG A 7 -12.03 -7.45 5.96
CA ARG A 7 -11.05 -8.44 6.45
C ARG A 7 -10.55 -9.39 5.36
N GLY A 8 -11.45 -9.92 4.52
CA GLY A 8 -11.10 -10.92 3.51
C GLY A 8 -10.10 -10.38 2.48
N ARG A 9 -10.44 -9.27 1.83
CA ARG A 9 -9.57 -8.60 0.86
C ARG A 9 -8.29 -8.07 1.49
N ALA A 10 -8.33 -7.63 2.75
CA ALA A 10 -7.12 -7.19 3.44
C ALA A 10 -6.11 -8.34 3.62
N LEU A 11 -6.60 -9.55 3.92
CA LEU A 11 -5.73 -10.73 3.99
C LEU A 11 -5.22 -11.15 2.61
N GLU A 12 -6.06 -11.09 1.58
CA GLU A 12 -5.67 -11.34 0.19
C GLU A 12 -4.53 -10.41 -0.26
N ILE A 13 -4.65 -9.11 -0.01
CA ILE A 13 -3.63 -8.11 -0.35
C ILE A 13 -2.33 -8.37 0.43
N VAL A 14 -2.41 -8.47 1.77
CA VAL A 14 -1.21 -8.51 2.62
C VAL A 14 -0.47 -9.85 2.52
N LEU A 15 -1.19 -10.97 2.47
CA LEU A 15 -0.58 -12.30 2.43
C LEU A 15 -0.26 -12.75 1.00
N GLY A 16 -1.01 -12.26 0.01
CA GLY A 16 -0.79 -12.60 -1.40
C GLY A 16 0.39 -11.86 -2.02
N ALA A 17 0.69 -10.64 -1.55
CA ALA A 17 1.78 -9.80 -2.08
C ALA A 17 1.76 -9.65 -3.62
N ASN A 18 0.56 -9.65 -4.21
CA ASN A 18 0.33 -9.46 -5.63
C ASN A 18 0.11 -7.98 -5.96
N ASP A 19 0.31 -7.65 -7.24
CA ASP A 19 -0.07 -6.35 -7.78
C ASP A 19 -1.57 -6.29 -8.05
N PHE A 20 -2.14 -5.10 -7.89
CA PHE A 20 -3.55 -4.82 -8.15
C PHE A 20 -3.63 -3.66 -9.14
N ASP A 21 -4.36 -3.84 -10.24
CA ASP A 21 -4.65 -2.75 -11.17
C ASP A 21 -5.64 -1.74 -10.56
N GLY A 22 -5.77 -0.58 -11.22
CA GLY A 22 -6.65 0.51 -10.76
C GLY A 22 -8.09 0.05 -10.57
N ASP A 23 -8.64 -0.66 -11.56
CA ASP A 23 -10.02 -1.12 -11.55
C ASP A 23 -10.31 -2.08 -10.38
N THR A 24 -9.39 -3.02 -10.10
CA THR A 24 -9.52 -3.95 -8.98
C THR A 24 -9.36 -3.23 -7.66
N ALA A 25 -8.38 -2.33 -7.56
CA ALA A 25 -8.17 -1.52 -6.37
C ALA A 25 -9.42 -0.67 -6.04
N GLU A 26 -10.09 -0.09 -7.04
CA GLU A 26 -11.35 0.65 -6.85
C GLU A 26 -12.46 -0.30 -6.36
N ARG A 27 -12.69 -1.43 -7.04
CA ARG A 27 -13.71 -2.43 -6.62
C ARG A 27 -13.47 -2.95 -5.20
N TYR A 28 -12.22 -2.98 -4.78
CA TYR A 28 -11.83 -3.42 -3.44
C TYR A 28 -12.05 -2.33 -2.39
N GLY A 29 -12.15 -1.06 -2.78
CA GLY A 29 -12.16 0.10 -1.89
C GLY A 29 -10.75 0.51 -1.44
N TYR A 30 -9.72 0.03 -2.13
CA TYR A 30 -8.32 0.34 -1.81
C TYR A 30 -7.95 1.76 -2.28
N VAL A 31 -8.49 2.18 -3.43
CA VAL A 31 -8.46 3.57 -3.92
C VAL A 31 -9.86 4.14 -4.01
N ASN A 32 -9.99 5.47 -4.05
CA ASN A 32 -11.29 6.13 -4.16
C ASN A 32 -11.95 5.91 -5.53
N ARG A 33 -11.17 6.02 -6.60
CA ARG A 33 -11.58 5.90 -8.02
C ARG A 33 -10.38 5.53 -8.88
N ALA A 34 -10.58 4.68 -9.87
CA ALA A 34 -9.72 4.49 -11.03
C ALA A 34 -10.28 5.34 -12.18
N LEU A 35 -9.39 5.94 -12.96
CA LEU A 35 -9.74 6.84 -14.06
C LEU A 35 -8.88 6.49 -15.27
N PRO A 36 -9.36 6.76 -16.50
CA PRO A 36 -8.50 6.78 -17.67
C PRO A 36 -7.30 7.70 -17.44
N ASP A 37 -6.11 7.25 -17.83
CA ASP A 37 -4.85 7.99 -17.60
C ASP A 37 -4.92 9.44 -18.11
N ALA A 38 -5.48 9.65 -19.30
CA ALA A 38 -5.65 10.95 -19.92
C ALA A 38 -6.59 11.91 -19.14
N GLU A 39 -7.41 11.41 -18.21
CA GLU A 39 -8.34 12.21 -17.40
C GLU A 39 -7.83 12.47 -15.98
N LEU A 40 -6.82 11.71 -15.52
CA LEU A 40 -6.38 11.72 -14.13
C LEU A 40 -5.93 13.11 -13.66
N ASP A 41 -5.04 13.75 -14.42
CA ASP A 41 -4.48 15.05 -14.06
C ASP A 41 -5.55 16.14 -13.97
N GLY A 42 -6.45 16.19 -14.95
CA GLY A 42 -7.54 17.16 -14.97
C GLY A 42 -8.52 16.95 -13.82
N PHE A 43 -8.84 15.69 -13.50
CA PHE A 43 -9.70 15.35 -12.38
C PHE A 43 -9.07 15.77 -11.03
N VAL A 44 -7.79 15.46 -10.82
CA VAL A 44 -7.07 15.79 -9.59
C VAL A 44 -6.94 17.31 -9.40
N ASP A 45 -6.56 18.06 -10.44
CA ASP A 45 -6.46 19.52 -10.37
C ASP A 45 -7.80 20.17 -10.03
N ALA A 46 -8.89 19.75 -10.69
CA ALA A 46 -10.23 20.27 -10.43
C ALA A 46 -10.69 20.00 -9.00
N LEU A 47 -10.46 18.78 -8.48
CA LEU A 47 -10.80 18.42 -7.12
C LEU A 47 -9.98 19.22 -6.10
N ALA A 48 -8.68 19.36 -6.32
CA ALA A 48 -7.80 20.13 -5.44
C ALA A 48 -8.22 21.60 -5.37
N ARG A 49 -8.48 22.24 -6.51
CA ARG A 49 -8.97 23.64 -6.57
C ARG A 49 -10.31 23.80 -5.87
N ARG A 50 -11.22 22.84 -6.03
CA ARG A 50 -12.51 22.84 -5.32
C ARG A 50 -12.31 22.80 -3.81
N ILE A 51 -11.48 21.89 -3.29
CA ILE A 51 -11.19 21.81 -1.85
C ILE A 51 -10.53 23.10 -1.35
N ALA A 52 -9.55 23.63 -2.09
CA ALA A 52 -8.83 24.86 -1.75
C ALA A 52 -9.73 26.12 -1.73
N SER A 53 -10.89 26.07 -2.39
CA SER A 53 -11.86 27.17 -2.38
C SER A 53 -12.65 27.30 -1.06
N PHE A 54 -12.55 26.33 -0.15
CA PHE A 54 -13.27 26.33 1.12
C PHE A 54 -12.44 26.91 2.29
N ASP A 55 -13.11 27.38 3.34
CA ASP A 55 -12.45 27.86 4.57
C ASP A 55 -11.61 26.74 5.21
N GLY A 56 -10.34 27.04 5.49
CA GLY A 56 -9.38 26.06 6.03
C GLY A 56 -9.74 25.53 7.43
N ARG A 57 -10.46 26.30 8.25
CA ARG A 57 -10.93 25.83 9.57
C ARG A 57 -12.04 24.80 9.40
N ALA A 58 -12.95 25.01 8.45
CA ALA A 58 -13.99 24.04 8.12
C ALA A 58 -13.38 22.71 7.61
N ILE A 59 -12.40 22.79 6.71
CA ILE A 59 -11.66 21.60 6.23
C ILE A 59 -10.99 20.88 7.40
N THR A 60 -10.30 21.62 8.29
CA THR A 60 -9.61 21.05 9.45
C THR A 60 -10.57 20.35 10.40
N ALA A 61 -11.69 20.99 10.73
CA ALA A 61 -12.71 20.41 11.60
C ALA A 61 -13.29 19.11 11.01
N ALA A 62 -13.62 19.11 9.72
CA ALA A 62 -14.13 17.92 9.04
C ALA A 62 -13.12 16.76 9.05
N LYS A 63 -11.85 17.05 8.71
CA LYS A 63 -10.78 16.03 8.74
C LYS A 63 -10.56 15.46 10.14
N ASN A 64 -10.60 16.31 11.17
CA ASN A 64 -10.45 15.86 12.56
C ASN A 64 -11.57 14.90 12.98
N LEU A 65 -12.83 15.23 12.67
CA LEU A 65 -13.97 14.36 12.99
C LEU A 65 -13.88 13.01 12.27
N ILE A 66 -13.49 13.01 10.98
CA ILE A 66 -13.30 11.77 10.22
C ILE A 66 -12.15 10.93 10.80
N ASN A 67 -11.02 11.57 11.15
CA ASN A 67 -9.87 10.88 11.71
C ASN A 67 -10.18 10.18 13.04
N GLN A 68 -11.03 10.78 13.89
CA GLN A 68 -11.42 10.20 15.18
C GLN A 68 -12.07 8.82 15.06
N VAL A 69 -12.73 8.52 13.94
CA VAL A 69 -13.45 7.26 13.74
C VAL A 69 -12.78 6.31 12.75
N SER A 70 -11.74 6.77 12.03
CA SER A 70 -11.11 6.02 10.93
C SER A 70 -9.65 5.65 11.15
N LEU A 71 -8.92 6.39 12.00
CA LEU A 71 -7.52 6.09 12.30
C LEU A 71 -7.38 5.08 13.45
N PRO A 72 -6.39 4.18 13.39
CA PRO A 72 -6.06 3.33 14.54
C PRO A 72 -5.51 4.18 15.69
N SER A 73 -5.55 3.63 16.91
CA SER A 73 -4.82 4.22 18.04
C SER A 73 -3.31 4.17 17.79
N ALA A 74 -2.56 5.05 18.46
CA ALA A 74 -1.10 5.06 18.43
C ALA A 74 -0.51 3.70 18.86
N ASP A 75 -1.07 3.07 19.88
CA ASP A 75 -0.62 1.75 20.36
C ASP A 75 -0.76 0.68 19.28
N ARG A 76 -1.89 0.64 18.56
CA ARG A 76 -2.09 -0.33 17.46
C ARG A 76 -1.13 -0.09 16.29
N LEU A 77 -0.78 1.17 16.01
CA LEU A 77 0.24 1.49 15.02
C LEU A 77 1.62 1.02 15.50
N LEU A 78 1.93 1.23 16.78
CA LEU A 78 3.20 0.80 17.37
C LEU A 78 3.33 -0.74 17.38
N ASP A 79 2.26 -1.47 17.67
CA ASP A 79 2.23 -2.93 17.60
C ASP A 79 2.56 -3.44 16.19
N ALA A 80 1.98 -2.81 15.15
CA ALA A 80 2.26 -3.16 13.76
C ALA A 80 3.73 -2.88 13.38
N LEU A 81 4.28 -1.75 13.83
CA LEU A 81 5.69 -1.39 13.61
C LEU A 81 6.63 -2.37 14.32
N ASN A 82 6.34 -2.73 15.57
CA ASN A 82 7.13 -3.70 16.35
C ASN A 82 7.10 -5.09 15.73
N SER A 83 5.94 -5.52 15.23
CA SER A 83 5.80 -6.79 14.51
C SER A 83 6.64 -6.80 13.23
N PHE A 84 6.59 -5.73 12.44
CA PHE A 84 7.43 -5.59 11.25
C PHE A 84 8.93 -5.58 11.58
N GLN A 85 9.35 -4.79 12.57
CA GLN A 85 10.75 -4.73 13.00
C GLN A 85 11.25 -6.09 13.51
N THR A 86 10.42 -6.82 14.26
CA THR A 86 10.73 -8.17 14.71
C THR A 86 10.91 -9.12 13.53
N ALA A 87 10.05 -9.06 12.50
CA ALA A 87 10.19 -9.89 11.32
C ALA A 87 11.51 -9.66 10.57
N LEU A 88 12.05 -8.43 10.62
CA LEU A 88 13.36 -8.10 10.04
C LEU A 88 14.54 -8.71 10.81
N THR A 89 14.37 -9.13 12.07
CA THR A 89 15.45 -9.78 12.83
C THR A 89 15.55 -11.28 12.56
N TRP A 90 14.57 -11.87 11.88
CA TRP A 90 14.59 -13.29 11.53
C TRP A 90 15.67 -13.58 10.48
N PRO A 91 16.52 -14.61 10.69
CA PRO A 91 17.57 -14.97 9.73
C PRO A 91 17.03 -15.22 8.32
N GLU A 92 15.86 -15.84 8.19
CA GLU A 92 15.20 -16.16 6.93
C GLU A 92 14.83 -14.89 6.15
N THR A 93 14.36 -13.85 6.85
CA THR A 93 14.08 -12.55 6.25
C THR A 93 15.36 -11.92 5.70
N GLY A 94 16.45 -11.97 6.48
CA GLY A 94 17.77 -11.49 6.04
C GLY A 94 18.27 -12.22 4.80
N GLN A 95 18.23 -13.55 4.79
CA GLN A 95 18.62 -14.38 3.65
C GLN A 95 17.79 -14.06 2.40
N ARG A 96 16.46 -13.93 2.57
CA ARG A 96 15.55 -13.60 1.47
C ARG A 96 15.85 -12.23 0.89
N ILE A 97 16.03 -11.19 1.72
CA ILE A 97 16.39 -9.84 1.25
C ILE A 97 17.70 -9.89 0.46
N GLN A 98 18.75 -10.58 0.96
CA GLN A 98 20.02 -10.69 0.23
C GLN A 98 19.85 -11.39 -1.12
N ALA A 99 19.04 -12.44 -1.20
CA ALA A 99 18.75 -13.11 -2.46
C ALA A 99 17.99 -12.20 -3.43
N LEU A 100 17.01 -11.41 -2.95
CA LEU A 100 16.28 -10.47 -3.78
C LEU A 100 17.17 -9.32 -4.27
N LEU A 101 18.08 -8.80 -3.44
CA LEU A 101 19.08 -7.79 -3.85
C LEU A 101 19.95 -8.29 -5.00
N LYS A 102 20.43 -9.53 -4.93
CA LYS A 102 21.18 -10.16 -6.05
C LYS A 102 20.34 -10.29 -7.33
N ARG A 103 19.01 -10.36 -7.21
CA ARG A 103 18.06 -10.45 -8.33
C ARG A 103 17.62 -9.09 -8.87
N GLY A 104 18.13 -7.98 -8.34
CA GLY A 104 17.82 -6.64 -8.83
C GLY A 104 16.76 -5.88 -8.04
N LEU A 105 16.42 -6.32 -6.82
CA LEU A 105 15.70 -5.48 -5.85
C LEU A 105 16.41 -4.13 -5.70
N GLN A 106 15.64 -3.03 -5.75
CA GLN A 106 16.07 -1.63 -5.76
C GLN A 106 16.82 -1.17 -7.02
N GLN A 107 16.68 -1.87 -8.14
CA GLN A 107 17.24 -1.47 -9.43
C GLN A 107 16.12 -1.32 -10.47
N ASP A 108 16.23 -0.37 -11.40
CA ASP A 108 15.28 -0.26 -12.53
C ASP A 108 15.48 -1.44 -13.49
N GLY A 109 14.82 -2.55 -13.19
CA GLY A 109 14.94 -3.80 -13.92
C GLY A 109 13.70 -4.67 -13.80
N ASP A 110 13.78 -5.86 -14.41
CA ASP A 110 12.66 -6.80 -14.49
C ASP A 110 12.11 -7.22 -13.13
N PHE A 111 12.97 -7.27 -12.11
CA PHE A 111 12.56 -7.60 -10.75
C PHE A 111 11.51 -6.62 -10.22
N GLU A 112 11.78 -5.31 -10.29
CA GLU A 112 10.84 -4.29 -9.83
C GLU A 112 9.58 -4.20 -10.72
N LYS A 113 9.70 -4.49 -12.03
CA LYS A 113 8.57 -4.42 -12.99
C LYS A 113 7.64 -5.63 -12.94
N ARG A 114 8.10 -6.76 -12.40
CA ARG A 114 7.37 -8.05 -12.37
C ARG A 114 7.42 -8.69 -10.98
N TRP A 115 7.40 -7.83 -9.96
CA TRP A 115 7.66 -8.18 -8.58
C TRP A 115 6.87 -9.40 -8.06
N PRO A 116 5.53 -9.52 -8.25
CA PRO A 116 4.79 -10.68 -7.76
C PRO A 116 5.23 -12.01 -8.37
N ALA A 117 5.52 -12.01 -9.67
CA ALA A 117 5.95 -13.20 -10.40
C ALA A 117 7.32 -13.69 -9.92
N LEU A 118 8.18 -12.78 -9.46
CA LEU A 118 9.55 -13.07 -9.08
C LEU A 118 9.72 -13.26 -7.57
N LEU A 119 8.85 -12.69 -6.74
CA LEU A 119 8.79 -12.96 -5.31
C LEU A 119 8.46 -14.43 -5.01
N GLY A 120 7.51 -15.02 -5.74
CA GLY A 120 7.02 -16.38 -5.47
C GLY A 120 8.03 -17.48 -5.80
N THR A 121 9.05 -17.18 -6.61
CA THR A 121 10.07 -18.16 -7.02
C THR A 121 11.23 -18.16 -6.02
N PRO A 122 11.55 -19.30 -5.37
CA PRO A 122 12.73 -19.39 -4.52
C PRO A 122 14.01 -19.16 -5.32
N PRO A 123 15.08 -18.59 -4.71
CA PRO A 123 16.39 -18.51 -5.34
C PRO A 123 16.92 -19.92 -5.62
N GLU A 124 17.57 -20.12 -6.77
CA GLU A 124 18.08 -21.43 -7.23
C GLU A 124 19.02 -22.12 -6.20
N ASP A 125 19.64 -21.35 -5.30
CA ASP A 125 20.58 -21.82 -4.28
C ASP A 125 19.92 -22.25 -2.94
N THR A 126 18.60 -22.44 -2.88
CA THR A 126 17.86 -22.64 -1.60
C THR A 126 17.15 -24.00 -1.47
N ILE A 127 17.72 -25.08 -2.04
CA ILE A 127 17.30 -26.47 -1.80
C ILE A 127 18.49 -27.30 -1.31
#